data_AF-A0A933A1T0-F1
#
_entry.id   AF-A0A933A1T0-F1
#
_cell.length_a   1.000
_cell.length_b   1.000
_cell.length_c   1.000
_cell.angle_alpha   90.00
_cell.angle_beta   90.00
_cell.angle_gamma   90.00
#
_symmetry.space_group_name_H-M   'P 1'
#
loop_
_entity.id
_entity.type
_entity.pdbx_description
1 polymer ?
#
loop_
_entity_poly.entity_id
_entity_poly.type
_entity_poly.pdbx_seq_one_letter_code
_entity_poly.pdbx_strand_id
1 'polypeptide(L)'
;MWTVRALLGLSLAAAAALSWGGPAASGPAQRPVVILQGVDVATLDPQYSSSLPDVNVIIHIFERLMWFDNSVKLVPQLAESWRLVDPLTWEFAVSAGRRSTTASR
;
A
#
# COMPACT_ATOMS: atom_id res chain seq x y z
N MET A 1 -49.42 3.06 -49.88
CA MET A 1 -48.43 4.13 -50.12
C MET A 1 -47.77 4.46 -48.79
N TRP A 2 -46.47 4.12 -48.68
CA TRP A 2 -45.42 4.69 -47.79
C TRP A 2 -45.66 4.82 -46.28
N THR A 3 -44.78 4.46 -45.35
CA THR A 3 -43.48 3.77 -45.30
C THR A 3 -43.17 3.66 -43.79
N VAL A 4 -43.35 2.50 -43.17
CA VAL A 4 -42.86 2.26 -41.79
C VAL A 4 -41.50 1.58 -41.91
N ARG A 5 -40.46 2.38 -42.17
CA ARG A 5 -39.04 1.99 -42.04
C ARG A 5 -38.27 3.25 -41.69
N ALA A 6 -37.82 3.37 -40.44
CA ALA A 6 -36.55 4.03 -40.06
C ALA A 6 -36.54 4.41 -38.58
N LEU A 7 -36.48 3.46 -37.64
CA LEU A 7 -36.05 3.76 -36.26
C LEU A 7 -35.33 2.58 -35.58
N LEU A 8 -34.50 1.84 -36.33
CA LEU A 8 -33.68 0.75 -35.79
C LEU A 8 -32.18 0.90 -36.11
N GLY A 9 -31.74 2.12 -36.46
CA GLY A 9 -30.39 2.39 -36.95
C GLY A 9 -29.50 3.26 -36.06
N LEU A 10 -29.89 3.55 -34.81
CA LEU A 10 -29.17 4.53 -33.97
C LEU A 10 -28.83 4.02 -32.56
N SER A 11 -28.56 2.73 -32.40
CA SER A 11 -28.07 2.18 -31.12
C SER A 11 -26.72 1.46 -31.23
N LEU A 12 -26.18 1.28 -32.44
CA LEU A 12 -24.88 0.61 -32.65
C LEU A 12 -23.70 1.56 -32.90
N ALA A 13 -23.87 2.87 -32.72
CA ALA A 13 -22.76 3.83 -32.79
C ALA A 13 -22.23 4.22 -31.39
N ALA A 14 -23.00 4.00 -30.33
CA ALA A 14 -22.57 4.32 -28.96
C ALA A 14 -21.59 3.28 -28.37
N ALA A 15 -21.59 2.05 -28.88
CA ALA A 15 -20.71 0.98 -28.40
C ALA A 15 -19.27 1.05 -28.98
N ALA A 16 -19.03 1.81 -30.04
CA ALA A 16 -17.72 1.95 -30.66
C ALA A 16 -16.85 3.09 -30.09
N ALA A 17 -17.42 3.94 -29.21
CA ALA A 17 -16.70 5.07 -28.61
C ALA A 17 -15.96 4.70 -27.30
N LEU A 18 -16.19 3.51 -26.75
CA LEU A 18 -15.56 3.04 -25.50
C LEU A 18 -14.31 2.18 -25.73
N SER A 19 -13.99 1.81 -26.98
CA SER A 19 -12.78 1.06 -27.34
C SER A 19 -11.61 1.95 -27.78
N TRP A 20 -11.81 3.27 -27.89
CA TRP A 20 -10.70 4.20 -28.04
C TRP A 20 -10.08 4.41 -26.67
N GLY A 21 -9.06 3.62 -26.36
CA GLY A 21 -8.17 3.86 -25.24
C GLY A 21 -7.55 5.25 -25.38
N GLY A 22 -8.23 6.24 -24.81
CA GLY A 22 -7.65 7.57 -24.60
C GLY A 22 -6.38 7.41 -23.77
N PRO A 23 -5.41 8.34 -23.91
CA PRO A 23 -4.18 8.27 -23.14
C PRO A 23 -4.55 8.10 -21.67
N ALA A 24 -4.06 7.02 -21.05
CA ALA A 24 -4.21 6.83 -19.62
C ALA A 24 -3.75 8.13 -18.97
N ALA A 25 -4.64 8.80 -18.24
CA ALA A 25 -4.29 10.03 -17.56
C ALA A 25 -3.13 9.69 -16.63
N SER A 26 -1.94 10.16 -16.99
CA SER A 26 -0.76 10.04 -16.15
C SER A 26 -1.13 10.74 -14.84
N GLY A 27 -1.28 9.96 -13.76
CA GLY A 27 -1.52 10.51 -12.44
C GLY A 27 -0.46 11.56 -12.10
N PRO A 28 -0.75 12.48 -11.15
CA PRO A 28 0.21 13.52 -10.78
C PRO A 28 1.57 12.90 -10.48
N ALA A 29 2.62 13.47 -11.07
CA ALA A 29 3.99 13.01 -10.85
C ALA A 29 4.27 12.96 -9.34
N GLN A 30 4.67 11.79 -8.84
CA GLN A 30 5.01 11.62 -7.42
C GLN A 30 6.15 12.57 -7.06
N ARG A 31 5.89 13.49 -6.13
CA ARG A 31 6.91 14.39 -5.59
C ARG A 31 7.54 13.78 -4.35
N PRO A 32 8.86 13.92 -4.16
CA PRO A 32 9.50 13.49 -2.92
C PRO A 32 8.93 14.27 -1.74
N VAL A 33 8.65 13.57 -0.64
CA VAL A 33 8.35 14.18 0.66
C VAL A 33 9.69 14.36 1.38
N VAL A 34 9.99 15.59 1.79
CA VAL A 34 11.21 15.92 2.54
C VAL A 34 10.84 16.23 3.98
N ILE A 35 11.45 15.49 4.92
CA ILE A 35 11.21 15.63 6.36
C ILE A 35 12.51 16.08 7.03
N LEU A 36 12.45 17.11 7.86
CA LEU A 36 13.57 17.58 8.67
C LEU A 36 13.53 16.91 10.04
N GLN A 37 14.64 16.27 10.43
CA GLN A 37 14.73 15.49 11.69
C GLN A 37 15.74 16.07 12.71
N GLY A 38 16.57 17.03 12.30
CA GLY A 38 17.47 17.77 13.19
C GLY A 38 18.85 17.17 13.40
N VAL A 39 18.98 15.84 13.45
CA VAL A 39 20.27 15.13 13.56
C VAL A 39 20.31 13.91 12.63
N ASP A 40 21.52 13.45 12.35
CA ASP A 40 21.73 12.21 11.61
C ASP A 40 21.43 10.97 12.46
N VAL A 41 21.19 9.84 11.80
CA VAL A 41 21.04 8.55 12.46
C VAL A 41 22.39 8.00 12.91
N ALA A 42 22.43 7.37 14.07
CA ALA A 42 23.63 6.72 14.58
C ALA A 42 23.81 5.31 14.00
N THR A 43 22.70 4.63 13.70
CA THR A 43 22.70 3.28 13.14
C THR A 43 21.42 2.99 12.37
N LEU A 44 21.50 2.10 11.37
CA LEU A 44 20.36 1.54 10.67
C LEU A 44 20.02 0.12 11.12
N ASP A 45 20.78 -0.44 12.08
CA ASP A 45 20.46 -1.72 12.67
C ASP A 45 19.40 -1.52 13.78
N PRO A 46 18.17 -2.06 13.60
CA PRO A 46 17.11 -1.91 14.59
C PRO A 46 17.45 -2.52 15.95
N GLN A 47 18.39 -3.45 16.04
CA GLN A 47 18.84 -4.04 17.31
C GLN A 47 19.72 -3.09 18.13
N TYR A 48 20.42 -2.16 17.47
CA TYR A 48 21.31 -1.19 18.13
C TYR A 48 20.71 0.23 18.18
N SER A 49 19.59 0.47 17.51
CA SER A 49 18.87 1.73 17.54
C SER A 49 18.35 2.06 18.95
N SER A 50 18.60 3.27 19.42
CA SER A 50 18.15 3.73 20.74
C SER A 50 17.58 5.14 20.75
N SER A 51 17.62 5.86 19.62
CA SER A 51 17.18 7.25 19.53
C SER A 51 15.97 7.42 18.60
N LEU A 52 15.16 8.47 18.81
CA LEU A 52 14.03 8.79 17.93
C LEU A 52 14.45 9.03 16.47
N PRO A 53 15.57 9.73 16.18
CA PRO A 53 16.06 9.86 14.82
C PRO A 53 16.29 8.53 14.10
N ASP A 54 16.90 7.54 14.78
CA ASP A 54 17.11 6.21 14.22
C ASP A 54 15.76 5.55 13.89
N VAL A 55 14.83 5.56 14.85
CA VAL A 55 13.51 4.92 14.70
C VAL A 55 12.73 5.53 13.54
N ASN A 56 12.72 6.85 13.40
CA ASN A 56 12.01 7.53 12.32
C ASN A 56 12.47 7.10 10.92
N VAL A 57 13.74 6.72 10.74
CA VAL A 57 14.24 6.17 9.47
C VAL A 57 13.95 4.68 9.37
N ILE A 58 14.20 3.93 10.45
CA ILE A 58 14.05 2.47 10.51
C ILE A 58 12.63 2.00 10.18
N ILE A 59 11.60 2.73 10.62
CA ILE A 59 10.20 2.37 10.33
C ILE A 59 9.82 2.42 8.83
N HIS A 60 10.66 3.04 8.00
CA HIS A 60 10.50 3.05 6.54
C HIS A 60 11.27 1.92 5.83
N ILE A 61 12.18 1.25 6.55
CA ILE A 61 13.03 0.17 6.02
C ILE A 61 12.52 -1.20 6.46
N PHE A 62 12.07 -1.31 7.72
CA PHE A 62 11.65 -2.57 8.34
C PHE A 62 10.15 -2.57 8.66
N GLU A 63 9.53 -3.74 8.47
CA GLU A 63 8.14 -3.97 8.86
C GLU A 63 8.05 -4.62 10.24
N ARG A 64 6.97 -4.32 10.98
CA ARG A 64 6.65 -4.98 12.26
C ARG A 64 5.47 -5.92 12.07
N LEU A 65 5.21 -6.74 13.09
CA LEU A 65 4.00 -7.57 13.16
C LEU A 65 2.73 -6.71 13.20
N MET A 66 2.75 -5.63 13.99
CA MET A 66 1.63 -4.73 14.23
C MET A 66 2.11 -3.28 14.25
N TRP A 67 1.19 -2.33 14.10
CA TRP A 67 1.48 -0.89 14.11
C TRP A 67 0.41 -0.10 14.85
N PHE A 68 0.73 1.11 15.29
CA PHE A 68 -0.26 2.05 15.78
C PHE A 68 -0.67 3.01 14.65
N ASP A 69 -1.97 3.10 14.38
CA ASP A 69 -2.48 4.09 13.44
C ASP A 69 -2.46 5.52 14.04
N ASN A 70 -2.89 6.51 13.25
CA ASN A 70 -2.96 7.91 13.70
C ASN A 70 -3.95 8.14 14.86
N SER A 71 -4.81 7.16 15.16
CA SER A 71 -5.73 7.17 16.30
C SER A 71 -5.17 6.38 17.49
N VAL A 72 -3.90 5.96 17.43
CA VAL A 72 -3.21 5.15 18.44
C VAL A 72 -3.90 3.79 18.65
N LYS A 73 -4.53 3.25 17.60
CA LYS A 73 -5.09 1.90 17.61
C LYS A 73 -4.09 0.91 17.03
N LEU A 74 -3.98 -0.25 17.67
CA LEU A 74 -3.16 -1.34 17.17
C LEU A 74 -3.82 -1.95 15.94
N VAL A 75 -3.12 -1.90 14.81
CA VAL A 75 -3.57 -2.38 13.51
C VAL A 75 -2.60 -3.42 12.92
N PRO A 76 -3.09 -4.32 12.06
CA PRO A 76 -2.25 -5.24 11.30
C PRO A 76 -1.13 -4.55 10.54
N GLN A 77 0.08 -5.10 10.61
CA GLN A 77 1.15 -4.82 9.66
C GLN A 77 1.56 -6.16 9.03
N LEU A 78 2.62 -6.85 9.47
CA LEU A 78 3.03 -8.16 8.93
C LEU A 78 2.13 -9.31 9.39
N ALA A 79 1.61 -9.25 10.60
CA ALA A 79 0.59 -10.18 11.08
C ALA A 79 -0.80 -9.70 10.65
N GLU A 80 -1.55 -10.56 9.96
CA GLU A 80 -2.95 -10.30 9.57
C GLU A 80 -3.90 -10.43 10.75
N SER A 81 -3.58 -11.33 11.69
CA SER A 81 -4.27 -11.46 12.96
C SER A 81 -3.33 -11.98 14.04
N TRP A 82 -3.74 -11.79 15.29
CA TRP A 82 -3.01 -12.28 16.45
C TRP A 82 -3.98 -12.66 17.56
N ARG A 83 -3.56 -13.59 18.42
CA ARG A 83 -4.31 -13.95 19.63
C ARG A 83 -3.35 -14.29 20.77
N LEU A 84 -3.77 -13.92 21.98
CA LEU A 84 -3.18 -14.43 23.21
C LEU A 84 -3.79 -15.82 23.46
N VAL A 85 -2.97 -16.87 23.42
CA VAL A 85 -3.42 -18.25 23.63
C VAL A 85 -3.47 -18.56 25.13
N ASP A 86 -2.46 -18.09 25.87
CA ASP A 86 -2.33 -18.18 27.33
C ASP A 86 -1.41 -17.02 27.82
N PRO A 87 -1.18 -16.82 29.14
CA PRO A 87 -0.41 -15.69 29.66
C PRO A 87 1.02 -15.51 29.13
N LEU A 88 1.63 -16.56 28.55
CA LEU A 88 3.00 -16.53 28.05
C LEU A 88 3.09 -16.80 26.53
N THR A 89 1.97 -17.11 25.88
CA THR A 89 1.95 -17.54 24.48
C THR A 89 1.10 -16.64 23.60
N TRP A 90 1.71 -16.11 22.55
CA TRP A 90 1.04 -15.39 21.47
C TRP A 90 1.15 -16.16 20.16
N GLU A 91 0.06 -16.18 19.40
CA GLU A 91 0.03 -16.73 18.05
C GLU A 91 -0.26 -15.61 17.05
N PHE A 92 0.52 -15.55 15.97
CA PHE A 92 0.41 -14.57 14.90
C PHE A 92 0.20 -15.28 13.56
N ALA A 93 -0.83 -14.90 12.82
CA ALA A 93 -1.01 -15.32 11.44
C ALA A 93 -0.29 -14.31 10.52
N VAL A 94 0.77 -14.73 9.86
CA VAL A 94 1.60 -13.87 8.99
C VAL A 94 1.24 -14.06 7.53
N SER A 95 1.17 -12.95 6.78
CA SER A 95 0.84 -12.99 5.35
C SER A 95 1.93 -13.69 4.53
N ALA A 96 1.56 -14.74 3.79
CA ALA A 96 2.50 -15.53 2.97
C ALA A 96 3.07 -14.77 1.75
N GLY A 97 2.50 -13.61 1.42
CA GLY A 97 2.84 -12.86 0.21
C GLY A 97 4.04 -11.89 0.32
N ARG A 98 4.63 -11.70 1.50
CA ARG A 98 5.69 -10.69 1.68
C ARG A 98 7.07 -11.24 1.37
N ARG A 99 7.79 -10.52 0.51
CA ARG A 99 9.19 -10.81 0.15
C ARG A 99 10.09 -9.71 0.68
N SER A 100 11.25 -10.10 1.20
CA SER A 100 12.35 -9.15 1.38
C SER A 100 12.75 -8.54 0.04
N THR A 101 13.16 -7.29 0.05
CA THR A 101 13.69 -6.60 -1.14
C THR A 101 14.96 -7.26 -1.66
N THR A 102 15.67 -8.03 -0.82
CA THR A 102 16.69 -8.98 -1.25
C THR A 102 16.01 -10.18 -1.93
N ALA A 103 16.02 -10.20 -3.26
CA ALA A 103 15.82 -11.44 -4.00
C ALA A 103 16.98 -12.38 -3.66
N SER A 104 16.71 -13.52 -3.01
CA SER A 104 17.67 -14.60 -2.97
C SER A 104 18.00 -14.99 -4.41
N ARG A 105 19.24 -14.75 -4.83
CA ARG A 105 19.76 -15.37 -6.06
C ARG A 105 19.81 -16.87 -5.89
#